data_AF-A0A7C3UZD1-F1
#
_entry.id   AF-A0A7C3UZD1-F1
#
_cell.length_a   1.000
_cell.length_b   1.000
_cell.length_c   1.000
_cell.angle_alpha   90.00
_cell.angle_beta   90.00
_cell.angle_gamma   90.00
#
_symmetry.space_group_name_H-M   'P 1'
#
loop_
_entity.id
_entity.type
_entity.pdbx_description
1 polymer ?
#
loop_
_entity_poly.entity_id
_entity_poly.type
_entity_poly.pdbx_seq_one_letter_code
_entity_poly.pdbx_strand_id
1 'polypeptide(L)'
;MKNIKISYFINILLITGLFYIIYLTLEMYKAEKQKNEELIVTIKNLRGNFETIMNKNNELIYRQEQQIMDLNSALKANLITNKELKDNNIKLLKEVIRLNFVIDTILKANYDKPPEVIEIDSSQYLKIPAGFSFKDPYIQIKGLIYPNSVDINKLQINDSLKIFVGTVKSGFLKPDKESIIINHSNPYIKETGMNNLIIKPKELPFYRKFLFGVLVGAAGTLLIFK
;
A
#
# COMPACT_ATOMS: atom_id res chain seq x y z
N MET A 1 56.87 10.48 39.32
CA MET A 1 56.03 11.55 38.69
C MET A 1 55.72 11.35 37.21
N LYS A 2 56.56 10.71 36.37
CA LYS A 2 56.29 10.52 34.92
C LYS A 2 55.05 9.67 34.61
N ASN A 3 54.81 8.58 35.36
CA ASN A 3 53.68 7.67 35.12
C ASN A 3 52.30 8.30 35.37
N ILE A 4 52.21 9.29 36.26
CA ILE A 4 50.95 9.98 36.56
C ILE A 4 50.52 10.85 35.37
N LYS A 5 51.45 11.57 34.73
CA LYS A 5 51.14 12.40 33.55
C LYS A 5 50.69 11.57 32.34
N ILE A 6 51.24 10.37 32.17
CA ILE A 6 50.86 9.46 31.08
C ILE A 6 49.44 8.92 31.29
N SER A 7 49.06 8.59 32.53
CA SER A 7 47.70 8.15 32.87
C SER A 7 46.64 9.24 32.61
N TYR A 8 46.92 10.50 32.96
CA TYR A 8 46.02 11.62 32.65
C TYR A 8 45.85 11.83 31.15
N PHE A 9 46.92 11.71 30.37
CA PHE A 9 46.86 11.84 28.91
C PHE A 9 46.00 10.74 28.26
N ILE A 10 46.15 9.49 28.73
CA ILE A 10 45.33 8.35 28.26
C ILE A 10 43.85 8.55 28.60
N ASN A 11 43.54 9.02 29.82
CA ASN A 11 42.15 9.29 30.23
C ASN A 11 41.52 10.41 29.41
N ILE A 12 42.25 11.49 29.10
CA ILE A 12 41.77 12.57 28.24
C ILE A 12 41.48 12.05 26.83
N LEU A 13 42.36 11.21 26.27
CA LEU A 13 42.17 10.60 24.95
C LEU A 13 40.93 9.69 24.90
N LEU A 14 40.67 8.93 25.96
CA LEU A 14 39.49 8.08 26.08
C LEU A 14 38.20 8.90 26.17
N ILE A 15 38.20 9.98 26.96
CA ILE A 15 37.03 10.86 27.11
C ILE A 15 36.71 11.56 25.79
N THR A 16 37.71 12.11 25.08
CA THR A 16 37.50 12.76 23.80
C THR A 16 37.04 11.77 22.72
N GLY A 17 37.57 10.55 22.71
CA GLY A 17 37.08 9.46 21.87
C GLY A 17 35.61 9.11 22.14
N LEU A 18 35.19 9.07 23.40
CA LEU A 18 33.80 8.83 23.78
C LEU A 18 32.87 9.94 23.27
N PHE A 19 33.25 11.21 23.45
CA PHE A 19 32.48 12.35 22.93
C PHE A 19 32.37 12.33 21.40
N TYR A 20 33.43 11.91 20.71
CA TYR A 20 33.40 11.78 19.25
C TYR A 20 32.43 10.66 18.78
N ILE A 21 32.39 9.53 19.50
CA ILE A 21 31.42 8.45 19.22
C ILE A 21 29.98 8.92 19.47
N ILE A 22 29.74 9.67 20.54
CA ILE A 22 28.42 10.26 20.84
C ILE A 22 28.02 11.25 19.73
N TYR A 23 28.95 12.09 19.28
CA TYR A 23 28.70 13.03 18.18
C TYR A 23 28.31 12.29 16.89
N LEU A 24 29.07 11.27 16.49
CA LEU A 24 28.77 10.47 15.29
C LEU A 24 27.42 9.74 15.37
N THR A 25 27.07 9.21 16.54
CA THR A 25 25.77 8.55 16.73
C THR A 25 24.59 9.52 16.64
N LEU A 26 24.75 10.76 17.08
CA LEU A 26 23.73 11.81 16.94
C LEU A 26 23.56 12.27 15.48
N GLU A 27 24.66 12.45 14.74
CA GLU A 27 24.64 12.75 13.29
C GLU A 27 23.90 11.67 12.50
N MET A 28 24.23 10.40 12.75
CA MET A 28 23.55 9.27 12.11
C MET A 28 22.05 9.22 12.44
N TYR A 29 21.67 9.52 13.69
CA TYR A 29 20.27 9.56 14.09
C TYR A 29 19.49 10.66 13.37
N LYS A 30 20.09 11.85 13.20
CA LYS A 30 19.47 12.94 12.43
C LYS A 30 19.29 12.56 10.96
N ALA A 31 20.30 11.96 10.33
CA ALA A 31 20.22 11.52 8.95
C ALA A 31 19.13 10.44 8.73
N GLU A 32 19.00 9.48 9.65
CA GLU A 32 17.94 8.47 9.60
C GLU A 32 16.54 9.09 9.75
N LYS A 33 16.41 10.07 10.66
CA LYS A 33 15.15 10.79 10.85
C LYS A 33 14.75 11.58 9.59
N GLN A 34 15.67 12.33 9.00
CA GLN A 34 15.42 13.11 7.80
C GLN A 34 15.02 12.20 6.61
N LYS A 35 15.73 11.09 6.41
CA LYS A 35 15.39 10.10 5.37
C LYS A 35 13.97 9.54 5.55
N ASN A 36 13.54 9.29 6.79
CA ASN A 36 12.18 8.82 7.08
C ASN A 36 11.12 9.90 6.82
N GLU A 37 11.39 11.16 7.14
CA GLU A 37 10.49 12.28 6.84
C GLU A 37 10.34 12.49 5.33
N GLU A 38 11.44 12.44 4.58
CA GLU A 38 11.43 12.49 3.10
C GLU A 38 10.67 11.30 2.48
N LEU A 39 10.83 10.10 3.04
CA LEU A 39 10.05 8.92 2.65
C LEU A 39 8.55 9.13 2.89
N ILE A 40 8.16 9.67 4.06
CA ILE A 40 6.74 9.96 4.36
C ILE A 40 6.14 10.96 3.37
N VAL A 41 6.89 12.00 2.99
CA VAL A 41 6.46 13.00 2.00
C VAL A 41 6.36 12.40 0.60
N THR A 42 7.36 11.63 0.18
CA THR A 42 7.39 10.94 -1.12
C THR A 42 6.22 9.96 -1.24
N ILE A 43 5.89 9.25 -0.16
CA ILE A 43 4.79 8.28 -0.14
C ILE A 43 3.43 8.94 -0.29
N LYS A 44 3.21 10.10 0.35
CA LYS A 44 1.98 10.87 0.14
C LYS A 44 1.81 11.27 -1.33
N ASN A 45 2.91 11.54 -2.03
CA ASN A 45 2.93 11.95 -3.44
C ASN A 45 2.86 10.78 -4.43
N LEU A 46 3.33 9.58 -4.04
CA LEU A 46 3.30 8.37 -4.88
C LEU A 46 1.96 7.62 -4.81
N ARG A 47 1.07 7.98 -3.89
CA ARG A 47 -0.31 7.44 -3.86
C ARG A 47 -0.95 7.62 -5.23
N GLY A 48 -1.13 6.52 -5.96
CA GLY A 48 -1.85 6.50 -7.25
C GLY A 48 -0.99 6.42 -8.51
N ASN A 49 0.35 6.40 -8.45
CA ASN A 49 1.16 6.15 -9.64
C ASN A 49 1.34 4.64 -9.85
N PHE A 50 0.73 4.10 -10.91
CA PHE A 50 0.89 2.72 -11.34
C PHE A 50 1.02 2.67 -12.87
N GLU A 51 1.85 1.74 -13.35
CA GLU A 51 2.02 1.49 -14.77
C GLU A 51 0.86 0.63 -15.26
N THR A 52 0.19 1.10 -16.32
CA THR A 52 -0.83 0.30 -17.02
C THR A 52 -0.19 -0.35 -18.24
N ILE A 53 -0.26 -1.68 -18.31
CA ILE A 53 0.35 -2.49 -19.37
C ILE A 53 -0.76 -3.35 -19.97
N MET A 54 -0.85 -3.41 -21.30
CA MET A 54 -1.71 -4.39 -21.96
C MET A 54 -0.90 -5.65 -22.24
N ASN A 55 -1.41 -6.81 -21.82
CA ASN A 55 -0.72 -8.07 -22.08
C ASN A 55 -1.08 -8.68 -23.44
N LYS A 56 -0.46 -9.81 -23.79
CA LYS A 56 -0.68 -10.52 -25.06
C LYS A 56 -2.11 -11.05 -25.24
N ASN A 57 -2.89 -11.12 -24.15
CA ASN A 57 -4.27 -11.59 -24.13
C ASN A 57 -5.29 -10.43 -24.11
N ASN A 58 -4.85 -9.19 -24.37
CA ASN A 58 -5.65 -7.96 -24.25
C ASN A 58 -6.20 -7.69 -22.83
N GLU A 59 -5.60 -8.26 -21.79
CA GLU A 59 -5.95 -7.95 -20.40
C GLU A 59 -5.20 -6.70 -19.96
N LEU A 60 -5.88 -5.84 -19.21
CA LEU A 60 -5.27 -4.69 -18.54
C LEU A 60 -4.54 -5.16 -17.30
N ILE A 61 -3.23 -4.88 -17.25
CA ILE A 61 -2.36 -5.17 -16.13
C ILE A 61 -1.99 -3.85 -15.45
N TYR A 62 -2.23 -3.79 -14.15
CA TYR A 62 -1.79 -2.68 -13.32
C TYR A 62 -0.60 -3.11 -12.48
N ARG A 63 0.53 -2.42 -12.66
CA ARG A 63 1.79 -2.70 -11.95
C ARG A 63 2.20 -1.52 -11.08
N GLN A 64 2.59 -1.81 -9.85
CA GLN A 64 3.17 -0.81 -8.95
C GLN A 64 4.33 -1.40 -8.16
N GLU A 65 5.42 -0.64 -8.07
CA GLU A 65 6.55 -0.97 -7.20
C GLU A 65 6.13 -0.88 -5.74
N GLN A 66 6.54 -1.86 -4.93
CA GLN A 66 6.15 -1.92 -3.52
C GLN A 66 6.91 -0.90 -2.67
N GLN A 67 6.17 -0.17 -1.83
CA GLN A 67 6.77 0.70 -0.83
C GLN A 67 7.17 -0.10 0.41
N ILE A 68 8.43 0.00 0.81
CA ILE A 68 8.98 -0.74 1.95
C ILE A 68 9.18 0.21 3.13
N MET A 69 8.61 -0.10 4.30
CA MET A 69 8.84 0.68 5.52
C MET A 69 8.67 -0.14 6.80
N ASP A 70 8.96 0.46 7.95
CA ASP A 70 8.64 -0.11 9.25
C ASP A 70 7.21 0.23 9.71
N LEU A 71 6.68 -0.58 10.62
CA LEU A 71 5.30 -0.47 11.11
C LEU A 71 5.00 0.90 11.76
N ASN A 72 5.95 1.47 12.52
CA ASN A 72 5.70 2.74 13.22
C ASN A 72 5.61 3.90 12.23
N SER A 73 6.43 3.89 11.19
CA SER A 73 6.36 4.86 10.10
C SER A 73 5.03 4.75 9.35
N ALA A 74 4.52 3.52 9.12
CA ALA A 74 3.24 3.30 8.46
C ALA A 74 2.04 3.84 9.27
N LEU A 75 2.06 3.61 10.59
CA LEU A 75 1.06 4.13 11.51
C LEU A 75 1.08 5.67 11.56
N LYS A 76 2.27 6.29 11.63
CA LYS A 76 2.43 7.76 11.61
C LYS A 76 1.96 8.40 10.31
N ALA A 77 2.17 7.71 9.19
CA ALA A 77 1.76 8.17 7.87
C ALA A 77 0.25 7.95 7.59
N ASN A 78 -0.51 7.41 8.56
CA ASN A 78 -1.91 7.00 8.38
C ASN A 78 -2.10 6.06 7.18
N LEU A 79 -1.09 5.24 6.89
CA LEU A 79 -1.19 4.18 5.90
C LEU A 79 -1.88 2.95 6.50
N ILE A 80 -1.76 2.76 7.81
CA ILE A 80 -2.43 1.70 8.58
C ILE A 80 -2.89 2.32 9.90
N THR A 81 -3.96 1.83 10.48
CA THR A 81 -4.44 2.25 11.80
C THR A 81 -4.37 1.10 12.81
N ASN A 82 -4.16 1.44 14.08
CA ASN A 82 -4.22 0.45 15.18
C ASN A 82 -5.60 -0.22 15.29
N LYS A 83 -6.66 0.49 14.89
CA LYS A 83 -8.01 -0.05 14.85
C LYS A 83 -8.11 -1.18 13.82
N GLU A 84 -7.65 -0.96 12.58
CA GLU A 84 -7.65 -2.01 11.54
C GLU A 84 -6.88 -3.26 11.97
N LEU A 85 -5.74 -3.11 12.64
CA LEU A 85 -4.97 -4.25 13.15
C LEU A 85 -5.76 -5.05 14.20
N LYS A 86 -6.43 -4.34 15.11
CA LYS A 86 -7.23 -4.96 16.18
C LYS A 86 -8.49 -5.63 15.63
N ASP A 87 -9.23 -4.95 14.78
CA ASP A 87 -10.48 -5.44 14.20
C ASP A 87 -10.26 -6.70 13.35
N ASN A 88 -9.07 -6.83 12.74
CA ASN A 88 -8.68 -7.99 11.94
C ASN A 88 -7.79 -9.02 12.69
N ASN A 89 -7.59 -8.86 14.00
CA ASN A 89 -6.79 -9.76 14.84
C ASN A 89 -5.34 -9.99 14.34
N ILE A 90 -4.71 -8.96 13.76
CA ILE A 90 -3.37 -9.06 13.17
C ILE A 90 -2.30 -8.80 14.24
N LYS A 91 -1.51 -9.83 14.57
CA LYS A 91 -0.36 -9.72 15.51
C LYS A 91 0.93 -9.28 14.83
N LEU A 92 1.15 -9.70 13.59
CA LEU A 92 2.35 -9.40 12.83
C LEU A 92 1.97 -9.11 11.38
N LEU A 93 1.99 -7.83 11.04
CA LEU A 93 1.67 -7.37 9.69
C LEU A 93 2.95 -7.37 8.85
N LYS A 94 2.92 -8.08 7.72
CA LYS A 94 4.04 -8.18 6.76
C LYS A 94 3.80 -7.34 5.52
N GLU A 95 2.55 -7.23 5.09
CA GLU A 95 2.20 -6.56 3.85
C GLU A 95 0.77 -6.04 3.91
N VAL A 96 0.53 -4.89 3.27
CA VAL A 96 -0.81 -4.32 3.05
C VAL A 96 -0.94 -3.95 1.59
N ILE A 97 -2.05 -4.40 1.00
CA ILE A 97 -2.43 -4.08 -0.37
C ILE A 97 -3.81 -3.46 -0.31
N ARG A 98 -3.96 -2.23 -0.81
CA ARG A 98 -5.23 -1.52 -0.93
C ARG A 98 -5.47 -1.14 -2.38
N LEU A 99 -6.62 -1.55 -2.89
CA LEU A 99 -7.04 -1.37 -4.26
C LEU A 99 -8.26 -0.44 -4.31
N ASN A 100 -8.26 0.48 -5.27
CA ASN A 100 -9.38 1.37 -5.53
C ASN A 100 -9.66 1.35 -7.02
N PHE A 101 -10.77 0.74 -7.41
CA PHE A 101 -11.18 0.63 -8.79
C PHE A 101 -12.47 1.41 -9.05
N VAL A 102 -12.64 1.80 -10.31
CA VAL A 102 -13.87 2.38 -10.84
C VAL A 102 -14.30 1.54 -12.04
N ILE A 103 -15.60 1.37 -12.17
CA ILE A 103 -16.21 0.76 -13.36
C ILE A 103 -16.65 1.89 -14.26
N ASP A 104 -16.05 1.96 -15.45
CA ASP A 104 -16.30 3.02 -16.43
C ASP A 104 -16.75 2.39 -17.74
N THR A 105 -18.07 2.39 -17.96
CA THR A 105 -18.68 1.79 -19.15
C THR A 105 -20.04 2.41 -19.46
N ILE A 106 -20.35 2.53 -20.75
CA ILE A 106 -21.65 2.97 -21.25
C ILE A 106 -22.43 1.72 -21.68
N LEU A 107 -23.45 1.37 -20.92
CA LEU A 107 -24.25 0.18 -21.16
C LEU A 107 -25.50 0.56 -21.94
N LYS A 108 -25.73 -0.12 -23.08
CA LYS A 108 -26.96 0.01 -23.84
C LYS A 108 -27.89 -1.14 -23.47
N ALA A 109 -28.88 -0.87 -22.62
CA ALA A 109 -29.89 -1.85 -22.27
C ALA A 109 -30.96 -1.96 -23.36
N ASN A 110 -31.47 -3.18 -23.56
CA ASN A 110 -32.65 -3.40 -24.38
C ASN A 110 -33.89 -3.35 -23.48
N TYR A 111 -35.00 -2.84 -24.01
CA TYR A 111 -36.29 -2.94 -23.34
C TYR A 111 -36.75 -4.39 -23.36
N ASP A 112 -36.98 -4.97 -22.18
CA ASP A 112 -37.60 -6.29 -22.06
C ASP A 112 -39.05 -6.23 -22.55
N LYS A 113 -39.73 -5.13 -22.21
CA LYS A 113 -41.04 -4.74 -22.73
C LYS A 113 -41.05 -3.22 -22.89
N PRO A 114 -41.36 -2.69 -24.08
CA PRO A 114 -41.51 -1.24 -24.26
C PRO A 114 -42.63 -0.71 -23.34
N PRO A 115 -42.59 0.59 -22.99
CA PRO A 115 -43.64 1.19 -22.16
C PRO A 115 -44.99 1.02 -22.86
N GLU A 116 -45.93 0.39 -22.16
CA GLU A 116 -47.30 0.23 -22.62
C GLU A 116 -48.14 1.43 -22.14
N VAL A 117 -48.97 1.94 -23.03
CA VAL A 117 -49.93 3.02 -22.74
C VAL A 117 -51.31 2.39 -22.74
N ILE A 118 -51.96 2.36 -21.58
CA ILE A 118 -53.34 1.89 -21.45
C ILE A 118 -54.26 3.10 -21.42
N GLU A 119 -55.30 3.09 -22.25
CA GLU A 119 -56.37 4.08 -22.19
C GLU A 119 -57.36 3.70 -21.07
N ILE A 120 -57.61 4.61 -20.15
CA ILE A 120 -58.56 4.47 -19.04
C ILE A 120 -59.62 5.55 -19.22
N ASP A 121 -60.76 5.17 -19.80
CA ASP A 121 -61.77 6.08 -20.34
C ASP A 121 -61.22 7.02 -21.44
N SER A 122 -62.10 7.46 -22.33
CA SER A 122 -61.81 8.26 -23.55
C SER A 122 -60.98 9.55 -23.38
N SER A 123 -60.53 9.88 -22.16
CA SER A 123 -59.73 11.07 -21.85
C SER A 123 -58.50 10.84 -20.97
N GLN A 124 -58.25 9.64 -20.41
CA GLN A 124 -57.08 9.41 -19.55
C GLN A 124 -56.18 8.28 -20.07
N TYR A 125 -54.88 8.48 -20.00
CA TYR A 125 -53.87 7.48 -20.38
C TYR A 125 -53.02 7.11 -19.16
N LEU A 126 -52.90 5.82 -18.87
CA LEU A 126 -51.97 5.28 -17.89
C LEU A 126 -50.67 4.86 -18.58
N LYS A 127 -49.56 5.46 -18.18
CA LYS A 127 -48.21 5.07 -18.62
C LYS A 127 -47.66 4.01 -17.66
N ILE A 128 -47.41 2.80 -18.17
CA ILE A 128 -46.83 1.72 -17.37
C ILE A 128 -45.29 1.79 -17.45
N PRO A 129 -44.57 1.54 -16.36
CA PRO A 129 -43.11 1.47 -16.38
C PRO A 129 -42.59 0.42 -17.36
N ALA A 130 -41.54 0.76 -18.10
CA ALA A 130 -40.90 -0.15 -19.04
C ALA A 130 -39.80 -0.96 -18.35
N GLY A 131 -39.78 -2.27 -18.56
CA GLY A 131 -38.67 -3.10 -18.08
C GLY A 131 -37.46 -3.00 -19.00
N PHE A 132 -36.26 -2.99 -18.43
CA PHE A 132 -35.02 -3.11 -19.20
C PHE A 132 -34.08 -4.15 -18.62
N SER A 133 -33.33 -4.79 -19.51
CA SER A 133 -32.25 -5.70 -19.16
C SER A 133 -31.04 -5.48 -20.05
N PHE A 134 -29.88 -5.44 -19.41
CA PHE A 134 -28.58 -5.56 -20.02
C PHE A 134 -27.87 -6.77 -19.42
N LYS A 135 -27.28 -7.61 -20.27
CA LYS A 135 -26.51 -8.77 -19.83
C LYS A 135 -25.36 -9.01 -20.79
N ASP A 136 -24.16 -8.92 -20.26
CA ASP A 136 -22.94 -9.42 -20.87
C ASP A 136 -22.22 -10.39 -19.88
N PRO A 137 -21.06 -10.98 -20.23
CA PRO A 137 -20.33 -11.88 -19.32
C PRO A 137 -19.86 -11.23 -17.99
N TYR A 138 -19.65 -9.92 -17.98
CA TYR A 138 -18.99 -9.16 -16.92
C TYR A 138 -19.96 -8.28 -16.11
N ILE A 139 -21.07 -7.86 -16.70
CA ILE A 139 -22.05 -6.97 -16.09
C ILE A 139 -23.46 -7.42 -16.47
N GLN A 140 -24.33 -7.46 -15.47
CA GLN A 140 -25.76 -7.64 -15.65
C GLN A 140 -26.50 -6.53 -14.89
N ILE A 141 -27.35 -5.80 -15.61
CA ILE A 141 -28.22 -4.78 -15.05
C ILE A 141 -29.66 -5.05 -15.46
N LYS A 142 -30.59 -4.99 -14.52
CA LYS A 142 -32.03 -5.07 -14.78
C LYS A 142 -32.78 -4.03 -13.97
N GLY A 143 -33.86 -3.52 -14.51
CA GLY A 143 -34.64 -2.51 -13.82
C GLY A 143 -35.94 -2.13 -14.52
N LEU A 144 -36.56 -1.08 -13.98
CA LEU A 144 -37.78 -0.46 -14.48
C LEU A 144 -37.50 1.01 -14.77
N ILE A 145 -38.04 1.50 -15.89
CA ILE A 145 -37.98 2.91 -16.29
C ILE A 145 -39.37 3.51 -16.08
N TYR A 146 -39.43 4.48 -15.18
CA TYR A 146 -40.59 5.33 -14.93
C TYR A 146 -40.41 6.66 -15.68
N PRO A 147 -41.47 7.49 -15.81
CA PRO A 147 -41.35 8.79 -16.47
C PRO A 147 -40.27 9.71 -15.88
N ASN A 148 -40.05 9.64 -14.57
CA ASN A 148 -39.16 10.55 -13.84
C ASN A 148 -38.03 9.83 -13.08
N SER A 149 -37.96 8.50 -13.14
CA SER A 149 -36.98 7.71 -12.40
C SER A 149 -36.62 6.41 -13.10
N VAL A 150 -35.48 5.84 -12.71
CA VAL A 150 -35.05 4.51 -13.15
C VAL A 150 -34.73 3.71 -11.90
N ASP A 151 -35.44 2.60 -11.73
CA ASP A 151 -35.26 1.70 -10.61
C ASP A 151 -34.39 0.52 -11.04
N ILE A 152 -33.24 0.34 -10.41
CA ILE A 152 -32.34 -0.79 -10.68
C ILE A 152 -32.70 -1.92 -9.73
N ASN A 153 -33.32 -2.97 -10.27
CA ASN A 153 -33.72 -4.14 -9.50
C ASN A 153 -32.57 -5.12 -9.30
N LYS A 154 -31.64 -5.17 -10.26
CA LYS A 154 -30.45 -6.03 -10.19
C LYS A 154 -29.25 -5.32 -10.81
N LEU A 155 -28.16 -5.24 -10.06
CA LEU A 155 -26.83 -4.91 -10.56
C LEU A 155 -25.89 -6.04 -10.12
N GLN A 156 -25.30 -6.73 -11.08
CA GLN A 156 -24.30 -7.76 -10.84
C GLN A 156 -23.09 -7.45 -11.71
N ILE A 157 -21.92 -7.40 -11.06
CA ILE A 157 -20.63 -7.22 -11.70
C ILE A 157 -19.83 -8.48 -11.41
N ASN A 158 -19.46 -9.20 -12.46
CA ASN A 158 -18.60 -10.36 -12.37
C ASN A 158 -17.16 -9.90 -12.59
N ASP A 159 -16.28 -10.21 -11.65
CA ASP A 159 -14.85 -10.03 -11.81
C ASP A 159 -14.09 -11.12 -11.04
N SER A 160 -12.95 -11.50 -11.59
CA SER A 160 -11.95 -12.37 -11.01
C SER A 160 -10.67 -11.58 -10.86
N LEU A 161 -10.36 -11.23 -9.62
CA LEU A 161 -9.17 -10.48 -9.24
C LEU A 161 -8.01 -11.45 -8.99
N LYS A 162 -6.91 -11.27 -9.72
CA LYS A 162 -5.64 -11.97 -9.46
C LYS A 162 -4.58 -10.96 -9.04
N ILE A 163 -4.00 -11.19 -7.87
CA ILE A 163 -2.93 -10.36 -7.31
C ILE A 163 -1.67 -11.21 -7.25
N PHE A 164 -0.62 -10.77 -7.95
CA PHE A 164 0.71 -11.36 -7.87
C PHE A 164 1.60 -10.44 -7.02
N VAL A 165 2.23 -11.02 -6.01
CA VAL A 165 3.21 -10.34 -5.16
C VAL A 165 4.54 -11.03 -5.35
N GLY A 166 5.57 -10.28 -5.76
CA GLY A 166 6.91 -10.81 -5.85
C GLY A 166 7.90 -9.92 -6.58
N THR A 167 9.07 -10.50 -6.81
CA THR A 167 10.22 -9.79 -7.36
C THR A 167 10.20 -9.82 -8.89
N VAL A 168 10.20 -8.64 -9.51
CA VAL A 168 10.22 -8.46 -10.97
C VAL A 168 11.61 -7.99 -11.41
N LYS A 169 12.13 -8.64 -12.45
CA LYS A 169 13.40 -8.26 -13.06
C LYS A 169 13.27 -6.89 -13.75
N SER A 170 14.09 -5.93 -13.32
CA SER A 170 14.07 -4.56 -13.87
C SER A 170 15.03 -4.35 -15.06
N GLY A 171 15.82 -5.37 -15.45
CA GLY A 171 16.73 -5.35 -16.60
C GLY A 171 18.09 -5.99 -16.30
N PHE A 172 18.99 -6.07 -17.29
CA PHE A 172 20.26 -6.80 -17.19
C PHE A 172 21.27 -6.21 -16.17
N LEU A 173 21.15 -4.93 -15.81
CA LEU A 173 22.05 -4.23 -14.87
C LEU A 173 21.30 -3.50 -13.74
N LYS A 174 19.97 -3.62 -13.66
CA LYS A 174 19.18 -2.93 -12.64
C LYS A 174 18.84 -3.91 -11.51
N PRO A 175 18.84 -3.44 -10.25
CA PRO A 175 18.39 -4.28 -9.15
C PRO A 175 16.94 -4.71 -9.37
N ASP A 176 16.64 -5.96 -9.02
CA ASP A 176 15.29 -6.47 -9.06
C ASP A 176 14.38 -5.67 -8.11
N LYS A 177 13.10 -5.59 -8.45
CA LYS A 177 12.14 -4.76 -7.72
C LYS A 177 10.96 -5.58 -7.24
N GLU A 178 10.65 -5.44 -5.97
CA GLU A 178 9.43 -5.98 -5.39
C GLU A 178 8.24 -5.22 -5.99
N SER A 179 7.30 -5.93 -6.61
CA SER A 179 6.18 -5.34 -7.33
C SER A 179 4.89 -6.11 -7.07
N ILE A 180 3.78 -5.39 -7.11
CA ILE A 180 2.45 -5.98 -7.16
C ILE A 180 1.92 -5.84 -8.58
N ILE A 181 1.40 -6.93 -9.09
CA ILE A 181 0.74 -7.00 -10.39
C ILE A 181 -0.71 -7.41 -10.16
N ILE A 182 -1.64 -6.61 -10.66
CA ILE A 182 -3.07 -6.82 -10.51
C ILE A 182 -3.67 -7.03 -11.89
N ASN A 183 -4.42 -8.13 -12.01
CA ASN A 183 -5.16 -8.46 -13.21
C ASN A 183 -6.64 -8.61 -12.84
N HIS A 184 -7.49 -7.87 -13.54
CA HIS A 184 -8.94 -8.08 -13.54
C HIS A 184 -9.33 -8.89 -14.75
N SER A 185 -10.29 -9.79 -14.57
CA SER A 185 -10.94 -10.45 -15.71
C SER A 185 -11.94 -9.53 -16.41
N ASN A 186 -12.50 -8.56 -15.68
CA ASN A 186 -13.50 -7.65 -16.20
C ASN A 186 -12.83 -6.45 -16.90
N PRO A 187 -13.00 -6.28 -18.23
CA PRO A 187 -12.36 -5.20 -18.97
C PRO A 187 -12.93 -3.81 -18.67
N TYR A 188 -14.08 -3.73 -18.01
CA TYR A 188 -14.73 -2.48 -17.61
C TYR A 188 -14.24 -1.95 -16.26
N ILE A 189 -13.54 -2.79 -15.49
CA ILE A 189 -12.92 -2.37 -14.22
C ILE A 189 -11.57 -1.74 -14.55
N LYS A 190 -11.44 -0.47 -14.17
CA LYS A 190 -10.17 0.25 -14.24
C LYS A 190 -9.69 0.54 -12.82
N GLU A 191 -8.47 0.13 -12.53
CA GLU A 191 -7.82 0.56 -11.29
C GLU A 191 -7.56 2.07 -11.38
N THR A 192 -7.99 2.78 -10.35
CA THR A 192 -7.83 4.24 -10.22
C THR A 192 -6.83 4.61 -9.13
N GLY A 193 -6.50 3.67 -8.25
CA GLY A 193 -5.51 3.87 -7.21
C GLY A 193 -5.09 2.56 -6.58
N MET A 194 -3.78 2.30 -6.59
CA MET A 194 -3.17 1.21 -5.84
C MET A 194 -2.29 1.80 -4.74
N ASN A 195 -2.39 1.25 -3.53
CA ASN A 195 -1.46 1.50 -2.43
C ASN A 195 -0.95 0.17 -1.89
N ASN A 196 0.35 -0.08 -2.08
CA ASN A 196 1.00 -1.27 -1.58
C ASN A 196 2.08 -0.94 -0.55
N LEU A 197 2.20 -1.77 0.49
CA LEU A 197 3.12 -1.54 1.59
C LEU A 197 3.70 -2.86 2.07
N ILE A 198 5.02 -3.02 2.01
CA ILE A 198 5.73 -4.08 2.73
C ILE A 198 6.21 -3.52 4.05
N ILE A 199 5.85 -4.22 5.13
CA ILE A 199 6.31 -3.92 6.47
C ILE A 199 7.49 -4.82 6.81
N LYS A 200 8.67 -4.22 6.89
CA LYS A 200 9.87 -4.92 7.37
C LYS A 200 10.12 -4.58 8.84
N PRO A 201 10.56 -5.57 9.65
CA PRO A 201 10.99 -5.28 11.00
C PRO A 201 12.14 -4.26 10.95
N LYS A 202 12.12 -3.30 11.87
CA LYS A 202 13.18 -2.30 11.96
C LYS A 202 14.50 -3.02 12.28
N GLU A 203 15.43 -3.01 11.33
CA GLU A 203 16.77 -3.51 11.60
C GLU A 203 17.41 -2.63 12.67
N LEU A 204 17.94 -3.27 13.72
CA LEU A 204 18.70 -2.57 14.75
C LEU A 204 19.89 -1.88 14.08
N PRO A 205 20.06 -0.56 14.24
CA PRO A 205 21.17 0.15 13.65
C PRO A 205 22.50 -0.47 14.04
N PHE A 206 23.46 -0.51 13.13
CA PHE A 206 24.76 -1.13 13.36
C PHE A 206 25.43 -0.60 14.64
N TYR A 207 25.29 0.69 14.96
CA TYR A 207 25.82 1.29 16.18
C TYR A 207 25.20 0.71 17.47
N ARG A 208 23.92 0.31 17.47
CA ARG A 208 23.32 -0.36 18.63
C ARG A 208 23.86 -1.76 18.82
N LYS A 209 24.09 -2.50 17.73
CA LYS A 209 24.73 -3.82 17.76
C LYS A 209 26.18 -3.71 18.23
N PHE A 210 26.91 -2.72 17.74
CA PHE A 210 28.29 -2.43 18.13
C PHE A 210 28.38 -2.02 19.61
N LEU A 211 27.55 -1.08 20.07
CA LEU A 211 27.51 -0.67 21.48
C LEU A 211 27.16 -1.82 22.40
N PHE A 212 26.22 -2.69 22.01
CA PHE A 212 25.89 -3.90 22.78
C PHE A 212 27.08 -4.87 22.83
N GLY A 213 27.78 -5.07 21.70
CA GLY A 213 29.00 -5.88 21.66
C GLY A 213 30.14 -5.31 22.52
N VAL A 214 30.30 -3.97 22.54
CA VAL A 214 31.27 -3.29 23.41
C VAL A 214 30.89 -3.43 24.88
N LEU A 215 29.61 -3.28 25.24
CA LEU A 215 29.11 -3.44 26.61
C LEU A 215 29.28 -4.87 27.13
N VAL A 216 28.90 -5.86 26.31
CA VAL A 216 29.06 -7.28 26.64
C VAL A 216 30.55 -7.66 26.69
N GLY A 217 31.36 -7.15 25.78
CA GLY A 217 32.81 -7.35 25.78
C GLY A 217 33.49 -6.79 27.03
N ALA A 218 33.10 -5.58 27.45
CA ALA A 218 33.61 -4.94 28.67
C ALA A 218 33.16 -5.66 29.94
N ALA A 219 31.90 -6.08 30.02
CA ALA A 219 31.39 -6.87 31.15
C ALA A 219 32.06 -8.25 31.23
N GLY A 220 32.29 -8.89 30.09
CA GLY A 220 33.02 -10.16 30.01
C GLY A 220 34.48 -10.04 30.46
N THR A 221 35.18 -8.97 30.05
CA THR A 221 36.56 -8.73 30.52
C THR A 221 36.61 -8.44 32.02
N LEU A 222 35.68 -7.64 32.55
CA LEU A 222 35.60 -7.38 34.00
C LEU A 222 35.29 -8.63 34.82
N LEU A 223 34.60 -9.63 34.27
CA LEU A 223 34.34 -10.91 34.93
C LEU A 223 35.53 -11.89 34.83
N ILE A 224 36.32 -11.82 33.77
CA ILE A 224 37.52 -12.67 33.58
C ILE A 224 38.71 -12.15 34.40
N PHE A 225 38.79 -10.83 34.64
CA PHE A 225 39.84 -10.18 35.42
C PHE A 225 39.47 -9.96 36.91
N LYS A 226 38.40 -10.60 37.39
CA LYS A 226 38.00 -10.62 38.81
C LYS A 226 38.23 -12.02 39.38
#